data_AF-A0AAD1HVA6-F1
#
_entry.id   AF-A0AAD1HVA6-F1
#
_cell.length_a   1.000
_cell.length_b   1.000
_cell.length_c   1.000
_cell.angle_alpha   90.00
_cell.angle_beta   90.00
_cell.angle_gamma   90.00
#
_symmetry.space_group_name_H-M   'P 1'
#
loop_
_entity.id
_entity.type
_entity.pdbx_description
1 polymer ?
#
loop_
_entity_poly.entity_id
_entity_poly.type
_entity_poly.pdbx_seq_one_letter_code
_entity_poly.pdbx_strand_id
1 'polypeptide(L)'
;MTSIKKFLCGTAVVGMVAGTGAAIGAPIGYVGPSALDWLLAAEHVLLIGTDGTNLDKILQYAYGDDSGFKTAMDQGITGAATEVNHTTISGPSWSTILTGVWDDKHGVFNNVFNPQPYDQWPTVFNLLEAHDPNINTSVIADWDYINDIGAAGAFPADNNLFIPFQDSWADTDAEVTAQTIAQILATKDNPLDISSFLFSYQVQVDEAGHSFGGGSEEYAQAVMNVGANIQQILAAVAEARAETGDEWSIIITTDHGHQQSLGFGHGFQSPNETTQFVIFDQGGDSATDGSQNLNYSIADITPTILALLGAPMRSDFDGSPMYLDPSIVDSTVAPDDLKQALLSAIAMYGYPNIGNDITLAIRTVVGTIPYFLNGVVNDIDKFLQTIVDQDIFLISGLAEFAQQINDFVGGLVVDTTQLMAKGVALLTGSGVIAPTDPPLSGSAEFSELPGLLAADHNIFAPDGLFGGFDLSWLDGSELVA
;
A
#
# COMPACT_ATOMS: atom_id res chain seq x y z
N MET A 1 -28.68 40.79 31.08
CA MET A 1 -28.55 40.27 32.46
C MET A 1 -28.38 38.75 32.34
N THR A 2 -27.20 38.28 31.93
CA THR A 2 -26.14 37.69 32.79
C THR A 2 -26.63 36.56 33.72
N SER A 3 -26.28 35.31 33.40
CA SER A 3 -25.25 34.58 34.16
C SER A 3 -24.95 33.23 33.49
N ILE A 4 -23.76 33.17 32.89
CA ILE A 4 -22.98 31.96 32.62
C ILE A 4 -22.64 31.31 33.98
N LYS A 5 -22.72 29.98 34.08
CA LYS A 5 -22.08 29.21 35.16
C LYS A 5 -21.10 28.23 34.54
N LYS A 6 -19.83 28.64 34.51
CA LYS A 6 -18.67 27.76 34.37
C LYS A 6 -18.58 26.91 35.64
N PHE A 7 -18.45 25.59 35.51
CA PHE A 7 -18.01 24.72 36.59
C PHE A 7 -16.59 24.26 36.25
N LEU A 8 -15.59 24.89 36.89
CA LEU A 8 -14.26 24.32 37.03
C LEU A 8 -14.33 23.30 38.16
N CYS A 9 -13.92 22.06 37.90
CA CYS A 9 -13.42 21.15 38.93
C CYS A 9 -12.17 20.46 38.39
N GLY A 10 -11.05 21.17 38.49
CA GLY A 10 -9.74 20.54 38.50
C GLY A 10 -9.52 19.90 39.88
N THR A 11 -9.24 18.60 39.90
CA THR A 11 -8.52 17.96 41.01
C THR A 11 -7.87 16.70 40.48
N ALA A 12 -6.65 16.84 39.94
CA ALA A 12 -5.75 15.72 39.74
C ALA A 12 -5.29 15.22 41.12
N VAL A 13 -5.69 14.00 41.48
CA VAL A 13 -5.16 13.31 42.66
C VAL A 13 -3.94 12.52 42.21
N VAL A 14 -2.74 13.08 42.43
CA VAL A 14 -1.48 12.34 42.31
C VAL A 14 -1.30 11.49 43.56
N GLY A 15 -1.56 10.19 43.45
CA GLY A 15 -1.23 9.22 44.49
C GLY A 15 0.27 8.91 44.49
N MET A 16 1.04 9.51 45.39
CA MET A 16 2.41 9.06 45.67
C MET A 16 2.40 7.79 46.52
N VAL A 17 2.83 6.67 45.95
CA VAL A 17 3.29 5.50 46.71
C VAL A 17 4.76 5.70 47.03
N ALA A 18 5.08 5.95 48.30
CA ALA A 18 6.45 6.02 48.79
C ALA A 18 7.05 4.61 48.89
N GLY A 19 7.80 4.20 47.85
CA GLY A 19 8.73 3.09 47.91
C GLY A 19 10.14 3.60 48.18
N THR A 20 10.71 3.29 49.34
CA THR A 20 12.11 3.58 49.66
C THR A 20 13.04 2.69 48.85
N GLY A 21 13.76 3.26 47.88
CA GLY A 21 14.84 2.60 47.15
C GLY A 21 15.64 3.62 46.34
N ALA A 22 16.92 3.76 46.62
CA ALA A 22 17.77 4.82 46.09
C ALA A 22 18.11 4.64 44.60
N ALA A 23 17.80 5.65 43.79
CA ALA A 23 18.52 5.97 42.55
C ALA A 23 18.33 7.47 42.25
N ILE A 24 19.40 8.12 41.84
CA ILE A 24 19.53 9.58 41.69
C ILE A 24 18.71 10.02 40.48
N GLY A 25 17.54 10.61 40.70
CA GLY A 25 16.70 11.23 39.67
C GLY A 25 17.05 12.71 39.47
N ALA A 26 17.32 13.12 38.23
CA ALA A 26 17.34 14.52 37.84
C ALA A 26 15.94 15.15 38.08
N PRO A 27 15.86 16.45 38.42
CA PRO A 27 14.58 17.10 38.65
C PRO A 27 13.79 17.14 37.33
N ILE A 28 12.57 16.63 37.36
CA ILE A 28 11.60 16.77 36.29
C ILE A 28 11.32 18.28 36.16
N GLY A 29 11.84 18.88 35.09
CA GLY A 29 11.64 20.27 34.75
C GLY A 29 10.15 20.54 34.53
N TYR A 30 9.71 21.73 34.92
CA TYR A 30 8.37 22.23 34.66
C TYR A 30 8.12 22.20 33.14
N VAL A 31 7.30 21.26 32.66
CA VAL A 31 6.86 21.25 31.26
C VAL A 31 5.78 22.32 31.15
N GLY A 32 5.95 23.28 30.24
CA GLY A 32 5.02 24.39 30.05
C GLY A 32 3.64 23.90 29.60
N PRO A 33 2.58 24.74 29.70
CA PRO A 33 1.22 24.36 29.29
C PRO A 33 1.14 23.81 27.84
N SER A 34 1.98 24.29 26.93
CA SER A 34 2.07 23.77 25.56
C SER A 34 2.49 22.30 25.46
N ALA A 35 3.18 21.78 26.48
CA ALA A 35 3.61 20.39 26.53
C ALA A 35 2.59 19.45 27.20
N LEU A 36 1.48 19.99 27.70
CA LEU A 36 0.31 19.21 28.11
C LEU A 36 -0.81 19.31 27.07
N ASP A 37 -0.86 20.42 26.33
CA ASP A 37 -1.86 20.66 25.29
C ASP A 37 -1.70 19.68 24.10
N TRP A 38 -0.47 19.27 23.71
CA TRP A 38 -0.29 18.20 22.70
C TRP A 38 -0.70 16.80 23.20
N LEU A 39 -0.69 16.58 24.52
CA LEU A 39 -1.13 15.32 25.11
C LEU A 39 -2.67 15.23 25.17
N LEU A 40 -3.37 16.30 24.78
CA LEU A 40 -4.83 16.44 24.81
C LEU A 40 -5.45 16.70 23.43
N ALA A 41 -4.67 17.08 22.41
CA ALA A 41 -5.16 17.25 21.05
C ALA A 41 -5.33 15.89 20.37
N ALA A 42 -6.37 15.75 19.54
CA ALA A 42 -6.54 14.54 18.74
C ALA A 42 -5.41 14.45 17.70
N GLU A 43 -4.90 13.24 17.50
CA GLU A 43 -3.92 12.98 16.44
C GLU A 43 -4.64 12.31 15.26
N HIS A 44 -4.64 12.99 14.11
CA HIS A 44 -5.26 12.47 12.90
C HIS A 44 -4.18 12.07 11.90
N VAL A 45 -4.30 10.88 11.32
CA VAL A 45 -3.41 10.41 10.26
C VAL A 45 -4.24 10.17 9.00
N LEU A 46 -3.85 10.82 7.91
CA LEU A 46 -4.48 10.69 6.60
C LEU A 46 -3.51 10.01 5.63
N LEU A 47 -3.87 8.82 5.16
CA LEU A 47 -3.21 8.18 4.02
C LEU A 47 -4.02 8.46 2.75
N ILE A 48 -3.36 9.01 1.73
CA ILE A 48 -3.93 9.20 0.40
C ILE A 48 -3.19 8.27 -0.57
N GLY A 49 -3.92 7.30 -1.10
CA GLY A 49 -3.42 6.38 -2.12
C GLY A 49 -3.86 6.80 -3.52
N THR A 50 -2.92 6.84 -4.45
CA THR A 50 -3.17 7.14 -5.87
C THR A 50 -2.68 5.98 -6.71
N ASP A 51 -3.57 5.14 -7.23
CA ASP A 51 -3.19 3.88 -7.87
C ASP A 51 -2.37 4.12 -9.16
N GLY A 52 -1.33 3.32 -9.36
CA GLY A 52 -0.54 3.29 -10.59
C GLY A 52 0.07 4.63 -11.01
N THR A 53 0.29 5.57 -10.07
CA THR A 53 0.67 6.95 -10.36
C THR A 53 2.18 7.17 -10.39
N ASN A 54 2.73 7.39 -11.57
CA ASN A 54 4.16 7.60 -11.75
C ASN A 54 4.66 8.97 -11.22
N LEU A 55 5.68 8.94 -10.34
CA LEU A 55 6.29 10.15 -9.78
C LEU A 55 6.85 11.10 -10.86
N ASP A 56 7.48 10.60 -11.93
CA ASP A 56 7.98 11.47 -13.02
C ASP A 56 6.85 12.24 -13.71
N LYS A 57 5.66 11.63 -13.83
CA LYS A 57 4.45 12.25 -14.39
C LYS A 57 3.85 13.29 -13.47
N ILE A 58 3.85 13.06 -12.16
CA ILE A 58 3.52 14.09 -11.16
C ILE A 58 4.46 15.29 -11.34
N LEU A 59 5.78 15.04 -11.35
CA LEU A 59 6.78 16.10 -11.50
C LEU A 59 6.66 16.84 -12.84
N GLN A 60 6.19 16.16 -13.89
CA GLN A 60 6.02 16.74 -15.21
C GLN A 60 4.73 17.57 -15.35
N TYR A 61 3.60 17.05 -14.89
CA TYR A 61 2.27 17.58 -15.20
C TYR A 61 1.55 18.21 -14.00
N ALA A 62 1.86 17.78 -12.77
CA ALA A 62 1.19 18.19 -11.55
C ALA A 62 2.17 18.78 -10.50
N TYR A 63 3.17 19.54 -10.97
CA TYR A 63 4.16 20.24 -10.12
C TYR A 63 3.98 21.77 -10.16
N GLY A 64 2.73 22.23 -10.27
CA GLY A 64 2.33 23.63 -10.18
C GLY A 64 1.71 23.97 -8.82
N ASP A 65 1.55 25.26 -8.53
CA ASP A 65 1.00 25.75 -7.25
C ASP A 65 -0.48 25.38 -7.01
N ASP A 66 -1.18 24.88 -8.03
CA ASP A 66 -2.56 24.40 -7.98
C ASP A 66 -2.67 22.88 -7.76
N SER A 67 -1.55 22.18 -7.66
CA SER A 67 -1.50 20.74 -7.43
C SER A 67 -1.27 20.40 -5.95
N GLY A 68 -2.12 19.52 -5.42
CA GLY A 68 -1.99 18.99 -4.08
C GLY A 68 -0.72 18.17 -3.89
N PHE A 69 -0.20 17.52 -4.93
CA PHE A 69 1.11 16.88 -4.86
C PHE A 69 2.22 17.91 -4.58
N LYS A 70 2.21 19.04 -5.30
CA LYS A 70 3.21 20.09 -5.10
C LYS A 70 3.09 20.69 -3.70
N THR A 71 1.87 20.98 -3.25
CA THR A 71 1.61 21.47 -1.89
C THR A 71 2.13 20.50 -0.82
N ALA A 72 1.85 19.20 -0.95
CA ALA A 72 2.35 18.19 -0.02
C ALA A 72 3.87 18.05 -0.06
N MET A 73 4.50 18.12 -1.24
CA MET A 73 5.96 18.10 -1.37
C MET A 73 6.61 19.34 -0.71
N ASP A 74 5.96 20.51 -0.80
CA ASP A 74 6.44 21.73 -0.17
C ASP A 74 6.29 21.73 1.35
N GLN A 75 5.30 21.02 1.88
CA GLN A 75 4.95 20.95 3.31
C GLN A 75 5.53 19.72 4.01
N GLY A 76 6.16 18.80 3.26
CA GLY A 76 6.64 17.55 3.81
C GLY A 76 7.98 17.12 3.25
N ILE A 77 8.31 15.85 3.47
CA ILE A 77 9.49 15.19 2.94
C ILE A 77 9.06 14.22 1.84
N THR A 78 9.69 14.30 0.67
CA THR A 78 9.39 13.43 -0.46
C THR A 78 10.48 12.39 -0.69
N GLY A 79 10.13 11.11 -0.61
CA GLY A 79 10.99 10.03 -1.04
C GLY A 79 10.54 9.47 -2.37
N ALA A 80 11.42 9.47 -3.37
CA ALA A 80 11.29 8.48 -4.43
C ALA A 80 11.53 7.11 -3.79
N ALA A 81 10.66 6.15 -4.08
CA ALA A 81 10.72 4.79 -3.54
C ALA A 81 10.74 3.79 -4.69
N THR A 82 11.06 2.53 -4.39
CA THR A 82 10.98 1.47 -5.39
C THR A 82 10.70 0.11 -4.79
N GLU A 83 9.94 -0.69 -5.52
CA GLU A 83 9.62 -2.07 -5.18
C GLU A 83 10.35 -3.08 -6.10
N VAL A 84 11.53 -2.72 -6.61
CA VAL A 84 12.38 -3.68 -7.35
C VAL A 84 12.59 -4.94 -6.51
N ASN A 85 12.36 -6.11 -7.11
CA ASN A 85 12.30 -7.44 -6.51
C ASN A 85 10.96 -7.84 -5.86
N HIS A 86 9.94 -6.98 -5.91
CA HIS A 86 8.58 -7.27 -5.50
C HIS A 86 7.62 -7.09 -6.68
N THR A 87 6.44 -7.70 -6.60
CA THR A 87 5.48 -7.64 -7.73
C THR A 87 4.83 -6.26 -7.81
N THR A 88 4.83 -5.66 -9.00
CA THR A 88 4.20 -4.36 -9.30
C THR A 88 2.72 -4.56 -9.63
N ILE A 89 1.99 -5.28 -8.77
CA ILE A 89 0.55 -5.57 -8.91
C ILE A 89 -0.15 -4.98 -7.68
N SER A 90 -1.28 -4.31 -7.89
CA SER A 90 -1.93 -3.47 -6.87
C SER A 90 -2.23 -4.19 -5.56
N GLY A 91 -2.88 -5.37 -5.61
CA GLY A 91 -3.25 -6.13 -4.41
C GLY A 91 -2.05 -6.41 -3.48
N PRO A 92 -0.96 -7.00 -3.98
CA PRO A 92 0.30 -7.15 -3.25
C PRO A 92 0.88 -5.83 -2.70
N SER A 93 0.98 -4.79 -3.51
CA SER A 93 1.61 -3.52 -3.09
C SER A 93 0.77 -2.77 -2.05
N TRP A 94 -0.55 -2.71 -2.20
CA TRP A 94 -1.45 -2.19 -1.16
C TRP A 94 -1.43 -3.04 0.11
N SER A 95 -1.27 -4.36 -0.02
CA SER A 95 -1.07 -5.23 1.14
C SER A 95 0.22 -4.89 1.87
N THR A 96 1.30 -4.58 1.15
CA THR A 96 2.55 -4.10 1.76
C THR A 96 2.35 -2.78 2.50
N ILE A 97 1.71 -1.80 1.86
CA ILE A 97 1.42 -0.48 2.46
C ILE A 97 0.63 -0.63 3.76
N LEU A 98 -0.39 -1.49 3.76
CA LEU A 98 -1.35 -1.64 4.85
C LEU A 98 -0.96 -2.70 5.89
N THR A 99 0.12 -3.46 5.70
CA THR A 99 0.62 -4.43 6.69
C THR A 99 2.06 -4.17 7.15
N GLY A 100 2.83 -3.36 6.42
CA GLY A 100 4.23 -3.04 6.74
C GLY A 100 5.25 -4.16 6.44
N VAL A 101 4.83 -5.19 5.69
CA VAL A 101 5.69 -6.30 5.25
C VAL A 101 5.54 -6.53 3.76
N TRP A 102 6.54 -7.12 3.11
CA TRP A 102 6.52 -7.40 1.67
C TRP A 102 5.78 -8.70 1.31
N ASP A 103 5.61 -8.92 0.00
CA ASP A 103 4.89 -10.05 -0.59
C ASP A 103 5.51 -11.43 -0.33
N ASP A 104 6.79 -11.49 0.01
CA ASP A 104 7.48 -12.69 0.49
C ASP A 104 7.07 -13.11 1.92
N LYS A 105 6.46 -12.20 2.68
CA LYS A 105 5.81 -12.44 3.97
C LYS A 105 4.30 -12.57 3.86
N HIS A 106 3.59 -11.53 3.42
CA HIS A 106 2.12 -11.56 3.43
C HIS A 106 1.52 -12.56 2.44
N GLY A 107 2.23 -12.90 1.36
CA GLY A 107 1.79 -13.96 0.45
C GLY A 107 0.60 -13.60 -0.45
N VAL A 108 0.27 -12.31 -0.55
CA VAL A 108 -0.67 -11.79 -1.55
C VAL A 108 0.12 -11.64 -2.85
N PHE A 109 -0.41 -12.19 -3.95
CA PHE A 109 0.32 -12.28 -5.22
C PHE A 109 -0.49 -11.82 -6.44
N ASN A 110 -1.78 -11.48 -6.27
CA ASN A 110 -2.66 -11.01 -7.34
C ASN A 110 -3.85 -10.20 -6.80
N ASN A 111 -4.69 -9.72 -7.73
CA ASN A 111 -5.88 -8.92 -7.45
C ASN A 111 -7.15 -9.77 -7.22
N VAL A 112 -7.02 -11.09 -7.01
CA VAL A 112 -8.16 -11.91 -6.53
C VAL A 112 -8.15 -11.88 -5.00
N PHE A 113 -9.13 -11.20 -4.41
CA PHE A 113 -9.15 -11.00 -2.96
C PHE A 113 -9.21 -12.33 -2.21
N ASN A 114 -8.38 -12.43 -1.17
CA ASN A 114 -8.38 -13.52 -0.21
C ASN A 114 -8.09 -12.92 1.17
N PRO A 115 -8.97 -13.09 2.18
CA PRO A 115 -8.76 -12.49 3.49
C PRO A 115 -7.70 -13.23 4.35
N GLN A 116 -7.39 -14.49 4.03
CA GLN A 116 -6.55 -15.35 4.86
C GLN A 116 -5.15 -14.79 5.20
N PRO A 117 -4.41 -14.16 4.26
CA PRO A 117 -3.14 -13.51 4.55
C PRO A 117 -3.19 -12.57 5.76
N TYR A 118 -4.28 -11.81 5.90
CA TYR A 118 -4.41 -10.77 6.92
C TYR A 118 -4.71 -11.33 8.31
N ASP A 119 -5.03 -12.63 8.44
CA ASP A 119 -5.08 -13.30 9.75
C ASP A 119 -3.68 -13.44 10.36
N GLN A 120 -2.66 -13.67 9.52
CA GLN A 120 -1.26 -13.83 9.94
C GLN A 120 -0.50 -12.50 9.94
N TRP A 121 -0.84 -11.63 8.98
CA TRP A 121 -0.23 -10.32 8.78
C TRP A 121 -1.32 -9.24 8.90
N PRO A 122 -1.69 -8.86 10.14
CA PRO A 122 -2.79 -7.95 10.40
C PRO A 122 -2.55 -6.60 9.72
N THR A 123 -3.62 -6.01 9.21
CA THR A 123 -3.57 -4.68 8.62
C THR A 123 -3.34 -3.60 9.69
N VAL A 124 -2.95 -2.40 9.28
CA VAL A 124 -2.88 -1.22 10.15
C VAL A 124 -4.21 -0.96 10.86
N PHE A 125 -5.35 -1.21 10.21
CA PHE A 125 -6.67 -1.15 10.83
C PHE A 125 -6.77 -2.15 11.98
N ASN A 126 -6.43 -3.41 11.72
CA ASN A 126 -6.49 -4.44 12.75
C ASN A 126 -5.59 -4.11 13.95
N LEU A 127 -4.41 -3.57 13.70
CA LEU A 127 -3.45 -3.22 14.74
C LEU A 127 -3.90 -2.03 15.59
N LEU A 128 -4.50 -1.00 14.98
CA LEU A 128 -5.06 0.16 15.69
C LEU A 128 -6.30 -0.24 16.51
N GLU A 129 -7.25 -0.94 15.90
CA GLU A 129 -8.50 -1.35 16.56
C GLU A 129 -8.27 -2.35 17.71
N ALA A 130 -7.28 -3.24 17.57
CA ALA A 130 -6.87 -4.13 18.66
C ALA A 130 -6.13 -3.38 19.78
N HIS A 131 -5.47 -2.26 19.47
CA HIS A 131 -4.74 -1.45 20.43
C HIS A 131 -5.66 -0.55 21.26
N ASP A 132 -6.47 0.26 20.59
CA ASP A 132 -7.44 1.16 21.20
C ASP A 132 -8.68 1.32 20.30
N PRO A 133 -9.82 0.68 20.65
CA PRO A 133 -11.06 0.77 19.87
C PRO A 133 -11.74 2.15 19.96
N ASN A 134 -11.10 3.14 20.59
CA ASN A 134 -11.54 4.53 20.50
C ASN A 134 -10.86 5.29 19.36
N ILE A 135 -9.80 4.76 18.74
CA ILE A 135 -9.21 5.36 17.53
C ILE A 135 -10.18 5.08 16.39
N ASN A 136 -10.74 6.12 15.77
CA ASN A 136 -11.66 5.92 14.67
C ASN A 136 -10.88 5.58 13.39
N THR A 137 -11.03 4.37 12.88
CA THR A 137 -10.43 3.96 11.61
C THR A 137 -11.42 4.04 10.45
N SER A 138 -10.96 4.50 9.28
CA SER A 138 -11.85 4.69 8.13
C SER A 138 -11.18 4.45 6.80
N VAL A 139 -11.94 3.86 5.87
CA VAL A 139 -11.53 3.59 4.49
C VAL A 139 -12.57 4.15 3.55
N ILE A 140 -12.14 4.98 2.60
CA ILE A 140 -12.96 5.47 1.48
C ILE A 140 -12.20 5.13 0.20
N ALA A 141 -12.78 4.28 -0.63
CA ALA A 141 -12.11 3.77 -1.84
C ALA A 141 -13.13 3.52 -2.95
N ASP A 142 -12.68 3.62 -4.19
CA ASP A 142 -13.44 3.30 -5.40
C ASP A 142 -13.01 2.00 -6.09
N TRP A 143 -12.14 1.24 -5.43
CA TRP A 143 -11.86 -0.15 -5.75
C TRP A 143 -12.23 -1.06 -4.57
N ASP A 144 -13.13 -2.01 -4.83
CA ASP A 144 -13.71 -2.90 -3.80
C ASP A 144 -12.65 -3.72 -3.06
N TYR A 145 -11.56 -4.10 -3.73
CA TYR A 145 -10.43 -4.80 -3.11
C TYR A 145 -9.86 -4.04 -1.90
N ILE A 146 -9.78 -2.70 -1.95
CA ILE A 146 -9.29 -1.89 -0.83
C ILE A 146 -10.26 -1.94 0.35
N ASN A 147 -11.56 -1.87 0.07
CA ASN A 147 -12.59 -2.04 1.10
C ASN A 147 -12.56 -3.45 1.68
N ASP A 148 -12.32 -4.48 0.88
CA ASP A 148 -12.16 -5.86 1.33
C ASP A 148 -10.94 -6.02 2.25
N ILE A 149 -9.79 -5.37 1.97
CA ILE A 149 -8.65 -5.32 2.92
C ILE A 149 -9.07 -4.65 4.24
N GLY A 150 -9.78 -3.52 4.17
CA GLY A 150 -10.28 -2.81 5.35
C GLY A 150 -11.26 -3.66 6.19
N ALA A 151 -11.96 -4.61 5.58
CA ALA A 151 -12.86 -5.56 6.24
C ALA A 151 -12.18 -6.86 6.69
N ALA A 152 -10.90 -7.08 6.33
CA ALA A 152 -10.18 -8.30 6.62
C ALA A 152 -9.67 -8.36 8.07
N GLY A 153 -9.33 -9.57 8.52
CA GLY A 153 -8.80 -9.83 9.85
C GLY A 153 -9.85 -9.74 10.96
N ALA A 154 -9.40 -9.86 12.21
CA ALA A 154 -10.27 -9.95 13.38
C ALA A 154 -10.84 -8.61 13.86
N PHE A 155 -10.21 -7.50 13.45
CA PHE A 155 -10.51 -6.15 13.94
C PHE A 155 -10.62 -5.19 12.73
N PRO A 156 -11.67 -5.29 11.90
CA PRO A 156 -11.80 -4.51 10.68
C PRO A 156 -11.94 -3.01 10.97
N ALA A 157 -11.75 -2.16 9.96
CA ALA A 157 -11.94 -0.72 10.08
C ALA A 157 -13.37 -0.35 10.53
N ASP A 158 -13.51 0.68 11.38
CA ASP A 158 -14.81 1.12 11.90
C ASP A 158 -15.78 1.55 10.80
N ASN A 159 -15.27 2.36 9.86
CA ASN A 159 -16.05 2.86 8.73
C ASN A 159 -15.40 2.43 7.41
N ASN A 160 -16.18 1.80 6.54
CA ASN A 160 -15.67 1.25 5.31
C ASN A 160 -16.64 1.59 4.17
N LEU A 161 -16.28 2.60 3.38
CA LEU A 161 -17.12 3.19 2.34
C LEU A 161 -16.55 2.87 0.96
N PHE A 162 -17.28 2.04 0.22
CA PHE A 162 -17.02 1.79 -1.19
C PHE A 162 -17.80 2.78 -2.07
N ILE A 163 -17.10 3.45 -2.98
CA ILE A 163 -17.66 4.33 -4.00
C ILE A 163 -17.70 3.56 -5.33
N PRO A 164 -18.87 3.08 -5.77
CA PRO A 164 -18.95 2.36 -7.04
C PRO A 164 -18.68 3.31 -8.22
N PHE A 165 -18.14 2.74 -9.31
CA PHE A 165 -17.93 3.44 -10.57
C PHE A 165 -19.17 4.26 -10.99
N GLN A 166 -18.93 5.51 -11.39
CA GLN A 166 -19.95 6.45 -11.83
C GLN A 166 -20.01 6.58 -13.36
N ASP A 167 -20.05 7.81 -13.90
CA ASP A 167 -20.00 8.05 -15.35
C ASP A 167 -18.56 7.95 -15.89
N SER A 168 -17.56 8.22 -15.04
CA SER A 168 -16.14 8.07 -15.34
C SER A 168 -15.33 7.85 -14.06
N TRP A 169 -14.10 7.37 -14.19
CA TRP A 169 -13.17 7.30 -13.05
C TRP A 169 -12.82 8.68 -12.47
N ALA A 170 -12.85 9.74 -13.29
CA ALA A 170 -12.70 11.11 -12.80
C ALA A 170 -13.83 11.52 -11.85
N ASP A 171 -15.07 11.18 -12.20
CA ASP A 171 -16.24 11.47 -11.36
C ASP A 171 -16.27 10.58 -10.11
N THR A 172 -15.72 9.38 -10.21
CA THR A 172 -15.63 8.42 -9.10
C THR A 172 -14.59 8.88 -8.07
N ASP A 173 -13.37 9.24 -8.51
CA ASP A 173 -12.33 9.87 -7.68
C ASP A 173 -12.81 11.19 -7.03
N ALA A 174 -13.61 11.99 -7.76
CA ALA A 174 -14.18 13.23 -7.24
C ALA A 174 -15.18 12.99 -6.10
N GLU A 175 -15.93 11.88 -6.13
CA GLU A 175 -16.81 11.49 -5.04
C GLU A 175 -16.03 10.93 -3.84
N VAL A 176 -14.99 10.12 -4.07
CA VAL A 176 -14.04 9.75 -2.99
C VAL A 176 -13.53 11.01 -2.31
N THR A 177 -13.09 11.99 -3.09
CA THR A 177 -12.60 13.30 -2.60
C THR A 177 -13.66 14.02 -1.77
N ALA A 178 -14.91 14.08 -2.24
CA ALA A 178 -16.01 14.72 -1.52
C ALA A 178 -16.31 14.04 -0.18
N GLN A 179 -16.32 12.70 -0.13
CA GLN A 179 -16.54 11.93 1.09
C GLN A 179 -15.37 12.06 2.08
N THR A 180 -14.14 12.04 1.59
CA THR A 180 -12.93 12.29 2.39
C THR A 180 -12.96 13.68 3.01
N ILE A 181 -13.31 14.72 2.24
CA ILE A 181 -13.48 16.08 2.76
C ILE A 181 -14.59 16.15 3.81
N ALA A 182 -15.74 15.51 3.56
CA ALA A 182 -16.83 15.48 4.52
C ALA A 182 -16.41 14.84 5.84
N GLN A 183 -15.62 13.77 5.79
CA GLN A 183 -15.12 13.10 6.98
C GLN A 183 -14.07 13.93 7.74
N ILE A 184 -13.15 14.60 7.03
CA ILE A 184 -12.19 15.53 7.63
C ILE A 184 -12.93 16.68 8.33
N LEU A 185 -13.90 17.31 7.66
CA LEU A 185 -14.65 18.42 8.25
C LEU A 185 -15.55 17.98 9.41
N ALA A 186 -15.97 16.72 9.46
CA ALA A 186 -16.72 16.18 10.59
C ALA A 186 -15.89 16.11 11.88
N THR A 187 -14.55 16.12 11.81
CA THR A 187 -13.71 16.16 13.03
C THR A 187 -13.82 17.49 13.77
N LYS A 188 -14.28 18.58 13.12
CA LYS A 188 -14.51 19.88 13.75
C LYS A 188 -15.55 19.83 14.88
N ASP A 189 -16.48 18.88 14.80
CA ASP A 189 -17.52 18.67 15.79
C ASP A 189 -17.20 17.46 16.71
N ASN A 190 -15.96 16.95 16.69
CA ASN A 190 -15.52 15.78 17.47
C ASN A 190 -15.63 16.07 18.98
N PRO A 191 -16.63 15.51 19.69
CA PRO A 191 -16.96 15.94 21.04
C PRO A 191 -15.99 15.41 22.11
N LEU A 192 -15.00 14.59 21.72
CA LEU A 192 -14.15 13.81 22.62
C LEU A 192 -12.66 13.81 22.23
N ASP A 193 -12.25 14.66 21.28
CA ASP A 193 -10.86 14.69 20.77
C ASP A 193 -10.36 13.29 20.35
N ILE A 194 -11.22 12.53 19.67
CA ILE A 194 -10.92 11.18 19.17
C ILE A 194 -9.88 11.24 18.04
N SER A 195 -8.72 10.61 18.26
CA SER A 195 -7.72 10.34 17.21
C SER A 195 -8.30 9.46 16.10
N SER A 196 -7.81 9.63 14.86
CA SER A 196 -8.33 8.85 13.73
C SER A 196 -7.27 8.48 12.71
N PHE A 197 -7.47 7.33 12.07
CA PHE A 197 -6.78 6.97 10.84
C PHE A 197 -7.77 6.92 9.69
N LEU A 198 -7.54 7.73 8.65
CA LEU A 198 -8.34 7.76 7.43
C LEU A 198 -7.49 7.36 6.23
N PHE A 199 -7.92 6.34 5.49
CA PHE A 199 -7.37 5.98 4.20
C PHE A 199 -8.34 6.38 3.08
N SER A 200 -7.88 7.27 2.19
CA SER A 200 -8.58 7.71 0.97
C SER A 200 -7.85 7.17 -0.25
N TYR A 201 -8.51 6.36 -1.07
CA TYR A 201 -7.91 5.72 -2.26
C TYR A 201 -8.61 6.14 -3.55
N GLN A 202 -7.84 6.42 -4.60
CA GLN A 202 -8.29 6.89 -5.92
C GLN A 202 -7.63 6.07 -7.03
N VAL A 203 -8.44 5.54 -7.96
CA VAL A 203 -8.00 4.58 -9.00
C VAL A 203 -7.78 5.20 -10.38
N GLN A 204 -8.26 6.43 -10.64
CA GLN A 204 -8.35 6.99 -12.00
C GLN A 204 -7.07 6.89 -12.84
N VAL A 205 -5.91 7.12 -12.23
CA VAL A 205 -4.63 7.18 -12.94
C VAL A 205 -4.24 5.82 -13.52
N ASP A 206 -4.39 4.75 -12.74
CA ASP A 206 -4.10 3.39 -13.20
C ASP A 206 -5.06 2.96 -14.33
N GLU A 207 -6.36 3.23 -14.17
CA GLU A 207 -7.37 2.93 -15.19
C GLU A 207 -7.14 3.69 -16.51
N ALA A 208 -6.65 4.94 -16.43
CA ALA A 208 -6.19 5.68 -17.61
C ALA A 208 -4.92 5.05 -18.22
N GLY A 209 -4.02 4.53 -17.39
CA GLY A 209 -2.83 3.79 -17.80
C GLY A 209 -3.19 2.52 -18.56
N HIS A 210 -4.08 1.70 -18.02
CA HIS A 210 -4.57 0.49 -18.68
C HIS A 210 -5.30 0.79 -19.99
N SER A 211 -6.06 1.87 -20.06
CA SER A 211 -6.84 2.23 -21.25
C SER A 211 -6.02 2.89 -22.36
N PHE A 212 -4.98 3.66 -22.01
CA PHE A 212 -4.27 4.54 -22.96
C PHE A 212 -2.74 4.47 -22.91
N GLY A 213 -2.16 3.88 -21.86
CA GLY A 213 -0.72 3.84 -21.57
C GLY A 213 -0.26 5.03 -20.71
N GLY A 214 0.76 4.83 -19.87
CA GLY A 214 1.28 5.85 -18.93
C GLY A 214 1.99 7.04 -19.59
N GLY A 215 2.24 6.97 -20.91
CA GLY A 215 2.77 8.06 -21.72
C GLY A 215 1.71 8.90 -22.43
N SER A 216 0.41 8.62 -22.25
CA SER A 216 -0.68 9.26 -22.97
C SER A 216 -1.10 10.63 -22.40
N GLU A 217 -1.89 11.37 -23.17
CA GLU A 217 -2.49 12.63 -22.70
C GLU A 217 -3.59 12.36 -21.66
N GLU A 218 -4.29 11.22 -21.77
CA GLU A 218 -5.33 10.79 -20.84
C GLU A 218 -4.74 10.46 -19.46
N TYR A 219 -3.62 9.74 -19.41
CA TYR A 219 -2.89 9.46 -18.17
C TYR A 219 -2.37 10.77 -17.54
N ALA A 220 -1.78 11.66 -18.36
CA ALA A 220 -1.34 12.97 -17.88
C ALA A 220 -2.51 13.80 -17.30
N GLN A 221 -3.70 13.75 -17.93
CA GLN A 221 -4.89 14.42 -17.42
C GLN A 221 -5.39 13.80 -16.12
N ALA A 222 -5.38 12.47 -15.99
CA ALA A 222 -5.72 11.79 -14.74
C ALA A 222 -4.79 12.22 -13.58
N VAL A 223 -3.48 12.29 -13.82
CA VAL A 223 -2.49 12.76 -12.83
C VAL A 223 -2.80 14.20 -12.38
N MET A 224 -3.17 15.09 -13.31
CA MET A 224 -3.58 16.46 -12.97
C MET A 224 -4.88 16.50 -12.16
N ASN A 225 -5.86 15.64 -12.49
CA ASN A 225 -7.12 15.56 -11.76
C ASN A 225 -6.91 15.11 -10.31
N VAL A 226 -6.15 14.03 -10.10
CA VAL A 226 -5.79 13.54 -8.75
C VAL A 226 -5.02 14.61 -7.97
N GLY A 227 -4.09 15.32 -8.62
CA GLY A 227 -3.43 16.48 -7.99
C GLY A 227 -4.42 17.55 -7.51
N ALA A 228 -5.44 17.88 -8.31
CA ALA A 228 -6.49 18.83 -7.91
C ALA A 228 -7.41 18.29 -6.80
N ASN A 229 -7.67 16.98 -6.77
CA ASN A 229 -8.42 16.32 -5.70
C ASN A 229 -7.66 16.39 -4.37
N ILE A 230 -6.38 16.04 -4.37
CA ILE A 230 -5.50 16.17 -3.20
C ILE A 230 -5.48 17.62 -2.71
N GLN A 231 -5.42 18.61 -3.60
CA GLN A 231 -5.42 20.02 -3.20
C GLN A 231 -6.69 20.41 -2.41
N GLN A 232 -7.86 19.87 -2.79
CA GLN A 232 -9.11 20.08 -2.07
C GLN A 232 -9.11 19.38 -0.71
N ILE A 233 -8.58 18.17 -0.63
CA ILE A 233 -8.43 17.42 0.64
C ILE A 233 -7.50 18.17 1.60
N LEU A 234 -6.33 18.61 1.14
CA LEU A 234 -5.38 19.39 1.96
C LEU A 234 -5.97 20.72 2.44
N ALA A 235 -6.81 21.36 1.63
CA ALA A 235 -7.53 22.57 2.04
C ALA A 235 -8.53 22.28 3.18
N ALA A 236 -9.23 21.14 3.13
CA ALA A 236 -10.13 20.71 4.21
C ALA A 236 -9.36 20.38 5.50
N VAL A 237 -8.19 19.72 5.39
CA VAL A 237 -7.30 19.49 6.55
C VAL A 237 -6.87 20.82 7.15
N ALA A 238 -6.41 21.77 6.34
CA ALA A 238 -6.01 23.09 6.82
C ALA A 238 -7.16 23.85 7.51
N GLU A 239 -8.39 23.73 6.99
CA GLU A 239 -9.59 24.27 7.65
C GLU A 239 -9.83 23.61 9.01
N ALA A 240 -9.81 22.28 9.08
CA ALA A 240 -10.02 21.54 10.31
C ALA A 240 -8.96 21.87 11.37
N ARG A 241 -7.67 21.85 11.00
CA ARG A 241 -6.53 22.26 11.86
C ARG A 241 -6.72 23.67 12.41
N ALA A 242 -7.15 24.63 11.57
CA ALA A 242 -7.32 26.02 11.98
C ALA A 242 -8.46 26.23 13.00
N GLU A 243 -9.47 25.36 12.98
CA GLU A 243 -10.64 25.46 13.85
C GLU A 243 -10.49 24.70 15.16
N THR A 244 -9.90 23.51 15.11
CA THR A 244 -9.77 22.59 16.26
C THR A 244 -8.44 22.77 17.00
N GLY A 245 -7.36 23.06 16.26
CA GLY A 245 -5.99 22.94 16.76
C GLY A 245 -5.46 21.51 16.76
N ASP A 246 -6.22 20.54 16.23
CA ASP A 246 -5.77 19.16 16.09
C ASP A 246 -4.65 19.06 15.06
N GLU A 247 -3.68 18.19 15.33
CA GLU A 247 -2.59 17.92 14.39
C GLU A 247 -3.01 16.85 13.40
N TRP A 248 -2.62 17.03 12.13
CA TRP A 248 -2.79 16.00 11.12
C TRP A 248 -1.43 15.60 10.58
N SER A 249 -1.16 14.31 10.47
CA SER A 249 -0.06 13.80 9.67
C SER A 249 -0.62 13.27 8.35
N ILE A 250 0.02 13.59 7.23
CA ILE A 250 -0.44 13.24 5.89
C ILE A 250 0.63 12.39 5.20
N ILE A 251 0.21 11.25 4.66
CA ILE A 251 1.04 10.36 3.85
C ILE A 251 0.37 10.25 2.47
N ILE A 252 1.12 10.50 1.39
CA ILE A 252 0.65 10.32 0.02
C ILE A 252 1.57 9.33 -0.69
N THR A 253 1.01 8.32 -1.32
CA THR A 253 1.79 7.26 -1.97
C THR A 253 1.08 6.68 -3.19
N THR A 254 1.81 5.87 -3.93
CA THR A 254 1.33 4.99 -4.99
C THR A 254 1.79 3.57 -4.69
N ASP A 255 1.01 2.60 -5.10
CA ASP A 255 1.29 1.18 -4.96
C ASP A 255 2.26 0.66 -6.03
N HIS A 256 2.20 1.19 -7.25
CA HIS A 256 3.18 0.93 -8.30
C HIS A 256 3.23 2.11 -9.29
N GLY A 257 4.07 2.00 -10.31
CA GLY A 257 4.03 2.86 -11.49
C GLY A 257 3.43 2.14 -12.70
N HIS A 258 3.50 2.76 -13.88
CA HIS A 258 2.91 2.24 -15.10
C HIS A 258 3.86 2.35 -16.32
N GLN A 259 3.77 1.40 -17.24
CA GLN A 259 4.49 1.42 -18.52
C GLN A 259 4.02 2.60 -19.38
N GLN A 260 4.95 3.17 -20.15
CA GLN A 260 4.65 4.31 -21.04
C GLN A 260 3.73 3.90 -22.21
N SER A 261 3.92 2.71 -22.75
CA SER A 261 3.12 2.18 -23.86
C SER A 261 1.83 1.54 -23.35
N LEU A 262 0.78 1.60 -24.18
CA LEU A 262 -0.41 0.77 -24.00
C LEU A 262 -0.04 -0.72 -24.06
N GLY A 263 -0.66 -1.54 -23.21
CA GLY A 263 -0.39 -2.98 -23.11
C GLY A 263 -0.87 -3.52 -21.77
N PHE A 264 -0.10 -4.43 -21.18
CA PHE A 264 -0.39 -4.96 -19.84
C PHE A 264 -0.39 -3.87 -18.75
N GLY A 265 0.44 -2.85 -18.93
CA GLY A 265 0.45 -1.65 -18.10
C GLY A 265 1.46 -1.73 -16.96
N HIS A 266 1.31 -2.69 -16.06
CA HIS A 266 2.23 -2.91 -14.94
C HIS A 266 2.20 -4.38 -14.50
N GLY A 267 3.12 -4.80 -13.64
CA GLY A 267 3.27 -6.20 -13.17
C GLY A 267 4.63 -6.81 -13.49
N PHE A 268 5.48 -6.14 -14.27
CA PHE A 268 6.87 -6.52 -14.51
C PHE A 268 7.82 -5.54 -13.80
N GLN A 269 9.12 -5.62 -14.11
CA GLN A 269 10.17 -4.97 -13.32
C GLN A 269 10.84 -3.80 -14.04
N SER A 270 10.17 -3.18 -15.02
CA SER A 270 10.74 -1.97 -15.62
C SER A 270 10.79 -0.86 -14.58
N PRO A 271 11.80 0.05 -14.64
CA PRO A 271 11.88 1.16 -13.69
C PRO A 271 10.62 2.02 -13.64
N ASN A 272 9.86 2.12 -14.73
CA ASN A 272 8.59 2.85 -14.71
C ASN A 272 7.50 2.12 -13.92
N GLU A 273 7.54 0.80 -13.86
CA GLU A 273 6.59 0.00 -13.07
C GLU A 273 6.99 -0.04 -11.60
N THR A 274 8.29 -0.20 -11.31
CA THR A 274 8.79 -0.36 -9.93
C THR A 274 9.02 0.95 -9.20
N THR A 275 8.94 2.11 -9.87
CA THR A 275 9.11 3.42 -9.22
C THR A 275 7.82 3.79 -8.49
N GLN A 276 7.95 4.03 -7.19
CA GLN A 276 6.90 4.51 -6.31
C GLN A 276 7.33 5.85 -5.70
N PHE A 277 6.53 6.37 -4.79
CA PHE A 277 6.90 7.50 -3.96
C PHE A 277 6.19 7.46 -2.62
N VAL A 278 6.76 8.15 -1.64
CA VAL A 278 6.11 8.48 -0.37
C VAL A 278 6.33 9.96 -0.12
N ILE A 279 5.26 10.73 0.06
CA ILE A 279 5.31 12.09 0.58
C ILE A 279 4.77 12.03 2.00
N PHE A 280 5.54 12.53 2.96
CA PHE A 280 5.16 12.54 4.37
C PHE A 280 5.27 13.94 4.96
N ASP A 281 4.12 14.50 5.35
CA ASP A 281 3.97 15.72 6.16
C ASP A 281 3.61 15.29 7.59
N GLN A 282 4.52 15.51 8.54
CA GLN A 282 4.29 15.18 9.94
C GLN A 282 3.58 16.34 10.64
N GLY A 283 2.44 16.06 11.28
CA GLY A 283 1.71 17.06 12.06
C GLY A 283 2.59 17.77 13.09
N GLY A 284 2.52 19.10 13.10
CA GLY A 284 3.28 19.94 14.04
C GLY A 284 4.79 20.07 13.79
N ASP A 285 5.37 19.38 12.79
CA ASP A 285 6.80 19.49 12.46
C ASP A 285 7.03 19.97 11.04
N SER A 286 7.56 21.18 10.91
CA SER A 286 7.87 21.82 9.63
C SER A 286 9.38 22.00 9.39
N ALA A 287 10.24 21.32 10.16
CA ALA A 287 11.68 21.59 10.16
C ALA A 287 12.38 21.14 8.87
N THR A 288 11.77 20.19 8.16
CA THR A 288 12.32 19.52 6.98
C THR A 288 11.41 19.64 5.74
N ASP A 289 10.49 20.59 5.74
CA ASP A 289 9.60 20.88 4.62
C ASP A 289 10.38 21.14 3.32
N GLY A 290 9.88 20.60 2.21
CA GLY A 290 10.51 20.72 0.90
C GLY A 290 11.77 19.85 0.73
N SER A 291 12.03 18.94 1.67
CA SER A 291 13.18 18.04 1.61
C SER A 291 12.87 16.76 0.84
N GLN A 292 13.93 16.02 0.53
CA GLN A 292 13.87 14.67 -0.02
C GLN A 292 14.39 13.66 1.01
N ASN A 293 13.78 12.48 1.07
CA ASN A 293 14.37 11.34 1.78
C ASN A 293 14.91 10.32 0.76
N LEU A 294 16.05 9.70 1.05
CA LEU A 294 16.70 8.76 0.13
C LEU A 294 16.39 7.29 0.44
N ASN A 295 15.66 7.03 1.51
CA ASN A 295 15.51 5.70 2.09
C ASN A 295 14.06 5.39 2.50
N TYR A 296 13.08 6.15 2.03
CA TYR A 296 11.65 5.81 2.21
C TYR A 296 11.26 4.58 1.39
N SER A 297 10.40 3.78 1.98
CA SER A 297 9.75 2.61 1.40
C SER A 297 8.24 2.64 1.67
N ILE A 298 7.45 2.04 0.77
CA ILE A 298 6.02 1.85 1.04
C ILE A 298 5.75 0.96 2.26
N ALA A 299 6.69 0.08 2.62
CA ALA A 299 6.61 -0.75 3.82
C ALA A 299 6.73 0.08 5.12
N ASP A 300 7.27 1.30 5.05
CA ASP A 300 7.42 2.20 6.21
C ASP A 300 6.10 2.86 6.63
N ILE A 301 5.06 2.80 5.79
CA ILE A 301 3.80 3.53 5.99
C ILE A 301 3.04 2.99 7.21
N THR A 302 2.76 1.69 7.27
CA THR A 302 2.07 1.07 8.43
C THR A 302 2.79 1.35 9.75
N PRO A 303 4.11 1.08 9.92
CA PRO A 303 4.78 1.43 11.17
C PRO A 303 4.73 2.94 11.43
N THR A 304 4.88 3.81 10.43
CA THR A 304 4.74 5.25 10.66
C THR A 304 3.38 5.63 11.24
N ILE A 305 2.27 5.10 10.70
CA ILE A 305 0.91 5.35 11.21
C ILE A 305 0.77 4.85 12.65
N LEU A 306 1.25 3.64 12.96
CA LEU A 306 1.19 3.07 14.30
C LEU A 306 1.97 3.91 15.31
N ALA A 307 3.15 4.41 14.93
CA ALA A 307 3.99 5.24 15.79
C ALA A 307 3.32 6.57 16.12
N LEU A 308 2.71 7.21 15.11
CA LEU A 308 1.95 8.47 15.28
C LEU A 308 0.80 8.26 16.26
N LEU A 309 0.03 7.19 16.09
CA LEU A 309 -1.12 6.89 16.95
C LEU A 309 -0.77 6.16 18.25
N GLY A 310 0.52 6.02 18.60
CA GLY A 310 0.98 5.42 19.85
C GLY A 310 0.78 3.90 19.98
N ALA A 311 0.42 3.22 18.89
CA ALA A 311 0.20 1.78 18.85
C ALA A 311 1.52 0.98 18.86
N PRO A 312 1.53 -0.24 19.41
CA PRO A 312 2.73 -1.06 19.49
C PRO A 312 3.17 -1.55 18.10
N MET A 313 4.50 -1.57 17.90
CA MET A 313 5.13 -2.15 16.73
C MET A 313 5.18 -3.67 16.78
N ARG A 314 5.00 -4.31 15.63
CA ARG A 314 5.40 -5.70 15.44
C ARG A 314 6.92 -5.78 15.24
N SER A 315 7.53 -6.86 15.73
CA SER A 315 8.97 -7.09 15.59
C SER A 315 9.35 -7.64 14.21
N ASP A 316 8.36 -8.07 13.42
CA ASP A 316 8.53 -8.70 12.10
C ASP A 316 8.12 -7.82 10.92
N PHE A 317 7.97 -6.51 11.12
CA PHE A 317 7.86 -5.56 10.00
C PHE A 317 9.12 -5.54 9.14
N ASP A 318 8.95 -5.25 7.84
CA ASP A 318 10.07 -4.91 6.96
C ASP A 318 10.36 -3.42 6.95
N GLY A 319 9.32 -2.59 7.09
CA GLY A 319 9.48 -1.14 7.21
C GLY A 319 9.74 -0.67 8.64
N SER A 320 10.00 0.63 8.78
CA SER A 320 10.23 1.30 10.07
C SER A 320 9.62 2.71 10.08
N PRO A 321 9.33 3.30 11.25
CA PRO A 321 8.70 4.63 11.31
C PRO A 321 9.60 5.70 10.70
N MET A 322 9.10 6.41 9.70
CA MET A 322 9.87 7.35 8.87
C MET A 322 10.51 8.50 9.67
N TYR A 323 9.93 8.87 10.81
CA TYR A 323 10.41 9.97 11.67
C TYR A 323 11.17 9.51 12.93
N LEU A 324 11.30 8.20 13.17
CA LEU A 324 11.96 7.68 14.38
C LEU A 324 13.21 6.85 14.06
N ASP A 325 13.26 6.15 12.92
CA ASP A 325 14.40 5.32 12.56
C ASP A 325 15.57 6.18 12.06
N PRO A 326 16.74 6.19 12.74
CA PRO A 326 17.89 6.98 12.31
C PRO A 326 18.37 6.62 10.90
N SER A 327 18.22 5.37 10.46
CA SER A 327 18.61 4.94 9.11
C SER A 327 17.74 5.57 8.01
N ILE A 328 16.53 6.01 8.36
CA ILE A 328 15.64 6.77 7.47
C ILE A 328 15.86 8.27 7.67
N VAL A 329 15.79 8.75 8.92
CA VAL A 329 15.88 10.17 9.25
C VAL A 329 17.21 10.80 8.80
N ASP A 330 18.34 10.10 9.01
CA ASP A 330 19.66 10.61 8.62
C ASP A 330 19.87 10.64 7.10
N SER A 331 18.94 10.07 6.32
CA SER A 331 18.96 10.11 4.86
C SER A 331 18.17 11.28 4.26
N THR A 332 17.55 12.11 5.09
CA THR A 332 16.87 13.34 4.65
C THR A 332 17.88 14.37 4.18
N VAL A 333 17.67 14.88 2.96
CA VAL A 333 18.49 15.89 2.31
C VAL A 333 17.60 17.06 1.88
N ALA A 334 18.08 18.28 2.08
CA ALA A 334 17.41 19.50 1.61
C ALA A 334 18.05 19.95 0.27
N PRO A 335 17.45 19.63 -0.89
CA PRO A 335 18.00 20.01 -2.19
C PRO A 335 17.71 21.48 -2.53
N ASP A 336 18.56 22.10 -3.35
CA ASP A 336 18.29 23.43 -3.92
C ASP A 336 17.10 23.41 -4.91
N ASP A 337 16.90 22.27 -5.59
CA ASP A 337 15.81 22.00 -6.52
C ASP A 337 15.26 20.59 -6.28
N LEU A 338 14.16 20.50 -5.54
CA LEU A 338 13.52 19.23 -5.18
C LEU A 338 13.10 18.42 -6.41
N LYS A 339 12.52 19.07 -7.43
CA LYS A 339 12.08 18.39 -8.66
C LYS A 339 13.25 17.73 -9.37
N GLN A 340 14.37 18.46 -9.52
CA GLN A 340 15.55 17.90 -10.17
C GLN A 340 16.17 16.77 -9.33
N ALA A 341 16.17 16.89 -8.01
CA ALA A 341 16.72 15.88 -7.11
C ALA A 341 15.89 14.58 -7.14
N LEU A 342 14.56 14.67 -7.16
CA LEU A 342 13.65 13.53 -7.32
C LEU A 342 13.77 12.87 -8.70
N LEU A 343 13.84 13.65 -9.79
CA LEU A 343 14.10 13.10 -11.14
C LEU A 343 15.45 12.37 -11.19
N SER A 344 16.46 12.85 -10.46
CA SER A 344 17.76 12.20 -10.36
C SER A 344 17.68 10.90 -9.55
N ALA A 345 16.85 10.84 -8.52
CA ALA A 345 16.59 9.62 -7.75
C ALA A 345 15.90 8.54 -8.59
N ILE A 346 14.84 8.90 -9.32
CA ILE A 346 14.13 8.00 -10.24
C ILE A 346 15.11 7.41 -11.27
N ALA A 347 16.01 8.24 -11.81
CA ALA A 347 16.99 7.80 -12.80
C ALA A 347 18.04 6.80 -12.26
N MET A 348 18.12 6.59 -10.94
CA MET A 348 18.98 5.57 -10.33
C MET A 348 18.32 4.18 -10.30
N TYR A 349 17.00 4.09 -10.46
CA TYR A 349 16.30 2.81 -10.46
C TYR A 349 16.53 2.04 -11.75
N GLY A 350 16.77 0.74 -11.60
CA GLY A 350 17.08 -0.18 -12.67
C GLY A 350 16.35 -1.50 -12.47
N TYR A 351 16.53 -2.41 -13.42
CA TYR A 351 15.99 -3.76 -13.33
C TYR A 351 16.67 -4.56 -12.21
N PRO A 352 15.97 -5.53 -11.60
CA PRO A 352 16.58 -6.49 -10.70
C PRO A 352 17.60 -7.37 -11.43
N ASN A 353 18.27 -8.26 -10.69
CA ASN A 353 19.08 -9.28 -11.35
C ASN A 353 18.19 -10.19 -12.22
N ILE A 354 18.75 -10.73 -13.30
CA ILE A 354 18.00 -11.51 -14.30
C ILE A 354 17.24 -12.71 -13.70
N GLY A 355 17.74 -13.33 -12.63
CA GLY A 355 17.05 -14.44 -11.98
C GLY A 355 15.76 -14.01 -11.29
N ASN A 356 15.82 -12.89 -10.56
CA ASN A 356 14.65 -12.29 -9.92
C ASN A 356 13.66 -11.76 -10.96
N ASP A 357 14.16 -11.12 -12.03
CA ASP A 357 13.33 -10.62 -13.13
C ASP A 357 12.49 -11.74 -13.76
N ILE A 358 13.12 -12.87 -14.11
CA ILE A 358 12.41 -14.05 -14.64
C ILE A 358 11.43 -14.63 -13.63
N THR A 359 11.85 -14.74 -12.37
CA THR A 359 11.02 -15.32 -11.29
C THR A 359 9.75 -14.51 -11.07
N LEU A 360 9.85 -13.18 -11.05
CA LEU A 360 8.73 -12.28 -10.91
C LEU A 360 7.86 -12.27 -12.18
N ALA A 361 8.46 -12.28 -13.37
CA ALA A 361 7.69 -12.40 -14.61
C ALA A 361 6.84 -13.69 -14.64
N ILE A 362 7.39 -14.83 -14.20
CA ILE A 362 6.63 -16.08 -14.06
C ILE A 362 5.48 -15.90 -13.07
N ARG A 363 5.75 -15.29 -11.91
CA ARG A 363 4.74 -15.03 -10.88
C ARG A 363 3.62 -14.16 -11.44
N THR A 364 3.93 -13.08 -12.13
CA THR A 364 2.96 -12.16 -12.71
C THR A 364 2.09 -12.86 -13.75
N VAL A 365 2.69 -13.57 -14.71
CA VAL A 365 1.95 -14.25 -15.79
C VAL A 365 0.98 -15.28 -15.21
N VAL A 366 1.43 -16.15 -14.31
CA VAL A 366 0.57 -17.21 -13.76
C VAL A 366 -0.39 -16.64 -12.70
N GLY A 367 0.10 -15.70 -11.88
CA GLY A 367 -0.61 -15.05 -10.80
C GLY A 367 -1.85 -14.30 -11.24
N THR A 368 -1.81 -13.68 -12.43
CA THR A 368 -2.88 -12.80 -12.90
C THR A 368 -3.99 -13.52 -13.67
N ILE A 369 -3.75 -14.74 -14.16
CA ILE A 369 -4.76 -15.56 -14.86
C ILE A 369 -6.11 -15.65 -14.11
N PRO A 370 -6.16 -15.96 -12.80
CA PRO A 370 -7.42 -16.09 -12.07
C PRO A 370 -8.20 -14.77 -12.02
N TYR A 371 -7.52 -13.63 -11.94
CA TYR A 371 -8.15 -12.31 -11.91
C TYR A 371 -8.89 -12.02 -13.22
N PHE A 372 -8.25 -12.31 -14.35
CA PHE A 372 -8.90 -12.16 -15.66
C PHE A 372 -10.11 -13.08 -15.83
N LEU A 373 -10.01 -14.33 -15.37
CA LEU A 373 -11.13 -15.29 -15.38
C LEU A 373 -12.27 -14.88 -14.45
N ASN A 374 -12.00 -14.06 -13.43
CA ASN A 374 -13.00 -13.54 -12.50
C ASN A 374 -13.84 -12.38 -13.08
N GLY A 375 -13.62 -12.01 -14.35
CA GLY A 375 -14.56 -11.15 -15.10
C GLY A 375 -13.97 -9.91 -15.76
N VAL A 376 -12.65 -9.69 -15.71
CA VAL A 376 -12.01 -8.50 -16.30
C VAL A 376 -11.80 -8.63 -17.81
N VAL A 377 -11.52 -9.84 -18.32
CA VAL A 377 -11.31 -10.09 -19.76
C VAL A 377 -12.06 -11.34 -20.20
N ASN A 378 -13.02 -11.17 -21.13
CA ASN A 378 -13.78 -12.27 -21.73
C ASN A 378 -12.95 -13.16 -22.70
N ASP A 379 -11.64 -12.92 -22.81
CA ASP A 379 -10.78 -13.47 -23.86
C ASP A 379 -9.31 -13.57 -23.41
N ILE A 380 -9.00 -14.61 -22.62
CA ILE A 380 -7.66 -14.89 -22.07
C ILE A 380 -6.58 -15.00 -23.17
N ASP A 381 -6.96 -15.37 -24.38
CA ASP A 381 -6.03 -15.52 -25.51
C ASP A 381 -5.50 -14.18 -25.99
N LYS A 382 -6.33 -13.13 -26.03
CA LYS A 382 -5.86 -11.77 -26.34
C LYS A 382 -4.90 -11.26 -25.29
N PHE A 383 -5.17 -11.55 -24.03
CA PHE A 383 -4.30 -11.20 -22.91
C PHE A 383 -2.92 -11.83 -23.06
N LEU A 384 -2.87 -13.16 -23.20
CA LEU A 384 -1.60 -13.86 -23.40
C LEU A 384 -0.87 -13.37 -24.65
N GLN A 385 -1.60 -13.00 -25.70
CA GLN A 385 -1.02 -12.42 -26.91
C GLN A 385 -0.35 -11.06 -26.64
N THR A 386 -0.90 -10.18 -25.80
CA THR A 386 -0.23 -8.92 -25.44
C THR A 386 1.10 -9.13 -24.74
N ILE A 387 1.21 -10.20 -23.95
CA ILE A 387 2.45 -10.60 -23.26
C ILE A 387 3.46 -11.18 -24.28
N VAL A 388 3.00 -11.99 -25.23
CA VAL A 388 3.82 -12.50 -26.34
C VAL A 388 4.35 -11.35 -27.20
N ASP A 389 3.51 -10.36 -27.52
CA ASP A 389 3.84 -9.25 -28.42
C ASP A 389 4.90 -8.28 -27.84
N GLN A 390 5.19 -8.35 -26.54
CA GLN A 390 6.26 -7.57 -25.92
C GLN A 390 7.67 -8.09 -26.24
N ASP A 391 7.79 -9.26 -26.92
CA ASP A 391 9.05 -9.85 -27.41
C ASP A 391 10.16 -9.95 -26.34
N ILE A 392 9.78 -10.17 -25.09
CA ILE A 392 10.71 -10.38 -23.98
C ILE A 392 11.18 -11.84 -24.08
N PHE A 393 12.48 -12.03 -24.33
CA PHE A 393 13.19 -13.27 -24.73
C PHE A 393 12.89 -14.56 -23.92
N LEU A 394 12.25 -14.45 -22.75
CA LEU A 394 11.85 -15.57 -21.89
C LEU A 394 10.34 -15.64 -21.63
N ILE A 395 9.63 -14.53 -21.87
CA ILE A 395 8.21 -14.37 -21.59
C ILE A 395 7.36 -14.89 -22.75
N SER A 396 7.83 -14.80 -24.00
CA SER A 396 7.14 -15.42 -25.15
C SER A 396 7.01 -16.93 -24.98
N GLY A 397 8.04 -17.62 -24.48
CA GLY A 397 7.98 -19.06 -24.15
C GLY A 397 7.08 -19.39 -22.95
N LEU A 398 6.99 -18.49 -21.97
CA LEU A 398 6.10 -18.63 -20.80
C LEU A 398 4.64 -18.35 -21.13
N ALA A 399 4.38 -17.39 -22.02
CA ALA A 399 3.05 -17.10 -22.53
C ALA A 399 2.59 -18.20 -23.51
N GLU A 400 3.47 -18.75 -24.36
CA GLU A 400 3.20 -19.97 -25.12
C GLU A 400 2.90 -21.17 -24.20
N PHE A 401 3.61 -21.30 -23.07
CA PHE A 401 3.31 -22.31 -22.05
C PHE A 401 1.96 -22.08 -21.36
N ALA A 402 1.61 -20.83 -21.03
CA ALA A 402 0.31 -20.48 -20.48
C ALA A 402 -0.82 -20.71 -21.50
N GLN A 403 -0.59 -20.42 -22.79
CA GLN A 403 -1.49 -20.77 -23.90
C GLN A 403 -1.64 -22.28 -24.00
N GLN A 404 -0.56 -23.05 -23.87
CA GLN A 404 -0.63 -24.51 -23.83
C GLN A 404 -1.39 -25.02 -22.60
N ILE A 405 -1.27 -24.39 -21.43
CA ILE A 405 -2.11 -24.72 -20.26
C ILE A 405 -3.58 -24.39 -20.56
N ASN A 406 -3.87 -23.25 -21.17
CA ASN A 406 -5.23 -22.86 -21.55
C ASN A 406 -5.84 -23.86 -22.57
N ASP A 407 -5.09 -24.19 -23.62
CA ASP A 407 -5.45 -25.11 -24.70
C ASP A 407 -5.53 -26.57 -24.23
N PHE A 408 -4.65 -26.98 -23.33
CA PHE A 408 -4.62 -28.34 -22.78
C PHE A 408 -5.74 -28.59 -21.78
N VAL A 409 -6.13 -27.58 -21.00
CA VAL A 409 -7.00 -27.78 -19.83
C VAL A 409 -8.44 -27.35 -20.05
N GLY A 410 -8.78 -26.56 -21.08
CA GLY A 410 -10.15 -26.33 -21.53
C GLY A 410 -11.19 -26.07 -20.42
N GLY A 411 -11.26 -24.83 -19.91
CA GLY A 411 -12.35 -24.38 -19.03
C GLY A 411 -12.14 -24.63 -17.53
N LEU A 412 -11.00 -24.18 -16.99
CA LEU A 412 -10.82 -24.10 -15.54
C LEU A 412 -11.69 -23.01 -14.93
N VAL A 413 -12.28 -23.30 -13.76
CA VAL A 413 -12.95 -22.32 -12.90
C VAL A 413 -11.89 -21.54 -12.11
N VAL A 414 -12.16 -20.28 -11.77
CA VAL A 414 -11.29 -19.36 -11.00
C VAL A 414 -10.59 -20.06 -9.82
N ASP A 415 -11.29 -20.92 -9.08
CA ASP A 415 -10.72 -21.66 -7.94
C ASP A 415 -9.50 -22.52 -8.29
N THR A 416 -9.53 -23.20 -9.44
CA THR A 416 -8.45 -24.12 -9.81
C THR A 416 -7.23 -23.37 -10.34
N THR A 417 -7.45 -22.29 -11.11
CA THR A 417 -6.35 -21.42 -11.54
C THR A 417 -5.76 -20.67 -10.36
N GLN A 418 -6.57 -20.23 -9.38
CA GLN A 418 -6.09 -19.59 -8.17
C GLN A 418 -5.21 -20.53 -7.33
N LEU A 419 -5.55 -21.82 -7.24
CA LEU A 419 -4.71 -22.80 -6.55
C LEU A 419 -3.35 -22.99 -7.23
N MET A 420 -3.33 -23.08 -8.57
CA MET A 420 -2.08 -23.17 -9.33
C MET A 420 -1.25 -21.90 -9.17
N ALA A 421 -1.89 -20.74 -9.28
CA ALA A 421 -1.28 -19.43 -9.10
C ALA A 421 -0.65 -19.30 -7.70
N LYS A 422 -1.35 -19.73 -6.65
CA LYS A 422 -0.80 -19.79 -5.29
C LYS A 422 0.42 -20.70 -5.18
N GLY A 423 0.39 -21.86 -5.85
CA GLY A 423 1.53 -22.77 -5.90
C GLY A 423 2.76 -22.14 -6.57
N VAL A 424 2.58 -21.46 -7.70
CA VAL A 424 3.65 -20.72 -8.38
C VAL A 424 4.12 -19.54 -7.55
N ALA A 425 3.21 -18.79 -6.92
CA ALA A 425 3.55 -17.68 -6.04
C ALA A 425 4.48 -18.15 -4.90
N LEU A 426 4.15 -19.25 -4.22
CA LEU A 426 5.01 -19.85 -3.20
C LEU A 426 6.37 -20.30 -3.74
N LEU A 427 6.41 -20.97 -4.90
CA LEU A 427 7.65 -21.42 -5.52
C LEU A 427 8.54 -20.27 -6.00
N THR A 428 7.93 -19.12 -6.31
CA THR A 428 8.62 -17.91 -6.76
C THR A 428 8.93 -16.96 -5.60
N GLY A 429 8.56 -17.29 -4.36
CA GLY A 429 8.98 -16.57 -3.15
C GLY A 429 7.90 -15.79 -2.41
N SER A 430 6.65 -15.76 -2.87
CA SER A 430 5.56 -15.07 -2.15
C SER A 430 5.07 -15.88 -0.95
N GLY A 431 4.96 -15.25 0.22
CA GLY A 431 4.46 -15.88 1.45
C GLY A 431 5.33 -17.02 1.99
N VAL A 432 6.63 -17.01 1.71
CA VAL A 432 7.58 -18.03 2.17
C VAL A 432 8.17 -17.74 3.55
N ILE A 433 7.99 -16.52 4.05
CA ILE A 433 8.45 -16.09 5.37
C ILE A 433 7.23 -16.00 6.31
N ALA A 434 7.22 -16.86 7.33
CA ALA A 434 6.18 -16.86 8.36
C ALA A 434 6.38 -15.73 9.39
N PRO A 435 5.30 -15.23 10.03
CA PRO A 435 5.41 -14.23 11.09
C PRO A 435 6.13 -14.79 12.31
N THR A 436 6.88 -13.94 13.01
CA THR A 436 7.49 -14.28 14.31
C THR A 436 6.64 -13.79 15.48
N ASP A 437 5.90 -12.70 15.27
CA ASP A 437 4.92 -12.22 16.23
C ASP A 437 3.59 -12.96 16.02
N PRO A 438 2.88 -13.32 17.11
CA PRO A 438 1.62 -14.04 16.99
C PRO A 438 0.57 -13.22 16.22
N PRO A 439 -0.41 -13.90 15.61
CA PRO A 439 -1.65 -13.26 15.16
C PRO A 439 -2.33 -12.48 16.29
N LEU A 440 -3.11 -11.46 15.94
CA LEU A 440 -3.94 -10.76 16.91
C LEU A 440 -4.95 -11.73 17.54
N SER A 441 -5.08 -11.69 18.86
CA SER A 441 -6.00 -12.57 19.60
C SER A 441 -7.44 -12.31 19.18
N GLY A 442 -8.12 -13.32 18.63
CA GLY A 442 -9.45 -13.18 18.02
C GLY A 442 -9.49 -13.62 16.55
N SER A 443 -8.33 -13.71 15.90
CA SER A 443 -8.17 -14.43 14.63
C SER A 443 -8.46 -15.91 14.87
N ALA A 444 -9.25 -16.54 13.99
CA ALA A 444 -9.57 -17.96 14.12
C ALA A 444 -8.27 -18.76 14.02
N GLU A 445 -7.95 -19.57 15.05
CA GLU A 445 -6.81 -20.49 14.98
C GLU A 445 -7.03 -21.48 13.82
N PHE A 446 -6.32 -21.28 12.72
CA PHE A 446 -6.21 -22.29 11.68
C PHE A 446 -4.92 -23.08 11.91
N SER A 447 -5.09 -24.35 12.27
CA SER A 447 -4.01 -25.32 12.38
C SER A 447 -3.24 -25.39 11.06
N GLU A 448 -1.91 -25.33 11.14
CA GLU A 448 -0.98 -25.54 10.04
C GLU A 448 -1.36 -26.76 9.17
N LEU A 449 -1.03 -26.71 7.88
CA LEU A 449 -1.15 -27.83 6.96
C LEU A 449 -0.20 -28.99 7.35
N PRO A 450 -0.76 -30.15 7.74
CA PRO A 450 -0.27 -31.41 7.18
C PRO A 450 -1.46 -32.21 6.61
N GLY A 451 -2.13 -31.66 5.60
CA GLY A 451 -3.32 -32.29 5.00
C GLY A 451 -3.21 -32.65 3.52
N LEU A 452 -2.32 -32.00 2.76
CA LEU A 452 -2.34 -32.14 1.29
C LEU A 452 -1.70 -33.43 0.75
N LEU A 453 -1.14 -34.28 1.63
CA LEU A 453 -0.54 -35.57 1.26
C LEU A 453 -1.26 -36.80 1.85
N ALA A 454 -2.40 -36.59 2.53
CA ALA A 454 -3.14 -37.67 3.16
C ALA A 454 -4.65 -37.52 2.95
N ALA A 455 -5.11 -37.60 1.69
CA ALA A 455 -6.50 -37.87 1.38
C ALA A 455 -6.56 -39.03 0.37
N ASP A 456 -6.94 -40.17 0.93
CA ASP A 456 -7.42 -41.42 0.33
C ASP A 456 -7.32 -41.65 -1.18
N HIS A 457 -6.56 -42.71 -1.48
CA HIS A 457 -6.71 -43.56 -2.64
C HIS A 457 -8.20 -43.93 -2.88
N ASN A 458 -8.85 -43.27 -3.84
CA ASN A 458 -9.90 -43.85 -4.69
C ASN A 458 -10.30 -42.86 -5.79
N ILE A 459 -9.41 -42.67 -6.76
CA ILE A 459 -9.81 -42.22 -8.09
C ILE A 459 -9.33 -43.29 -9.06
N PHE A 460 -10.29 -43.89 -9.75
CA PHE A 460 -10.07 -44.86 -10.81
C PHE A 460 -9.02 -44.34 -11.80
N ALA A 461 -7.91 -45.07 -11.92
CA ALA A 461 -6.94 -44.88 -12.99
C ALA A 461 -7.56 -45.30 -14.33
N PRO A 462 -7.51 -44.47 -15.39
CA PRO A 462 -7.36 -44.98 -16.74
C PRO A 462 -5.87 -45.28 -16.94
N ASP A 463 -5.54 -46.56 -17.09
CA ASP A 463 -4.20 -47.00 -17.45
C ASP A 463 -3.71 -46.30 -18.73
N GLY A 464 -2.52 -45.71 -18.63
CA GLY A 464 -1.67 -45.40 -19.78
C GLY A 464 -1.64 -43.94 -20.21
N LEU A 465 -0.92 -43.08 -19.48
CA LEU A 465 -0.43 -41.77 -19.97
C LEU A 465 0.75 -41.29 -19.09
N PHE A 466 1.81 -42.10 -18.98
CA PHE A 466 3.12 -41.64 -18.54
C PHE A 466 4.12 -41.90 -19.68
N GLY A 467 4.12 -41.02 -20.66
CA GLY A 467 5.25 -40.81 -21.56
C GLY A 467 6.16 -39.75 -20.92
N GLY A 468 7.44 -40.10 -20.72
CA GLY A 468 8.39 -39.28 -19.97
C GLY A 468 8.53 -37.85 -20.51
N PHE A 469 8.50 -36.89 -19.59
CA PHE A 469 8.91 -35.52 -19.83
C PHE A 469 10.43 -35.48 -20.00
N ASP A 470 10.89 -35.02 -21.16
CA ASP A 470 12.30 -34.73 -21.45
C ASP A 470 12.60 -33.28 -21.08
N LEU A 471 13.45 -33.09 -20.07
CA LEU A 471 13.90 -31.80 -19.52
C LEU A 471 15.23 -31.34 -20.15
N SER A 472 15.55 -31.78 -21.36
CA SER A 472 16.82 -31.50 -22.05
C SER A 472 17.09 -30.01 -22.37
N TRP A 473 16.12 -29.12 -22.15
CA TRP A 473 16.23 -27.68 -22.44
C TRP A 473 16.88 -26.87 -21.30
N LEU A 474 17.22 -27.51 -20.19
CA LEU A 474 17.88 -26.89 -19.03
C LEU A 474 19.42 -27.01 -19.04
N ASP A 475 20.03 -27.63 -20.07
CA ASP A 475 21.50 -27.73 -20.14
C ASP A 475 22.11 -26.50 -20.83
N GLY A 476 22.62 -25.58 -20.00
CA GLY A 476 23.28 -24.35 -20.40
C GLY A 476 24.70 -24.56 -20.93
N SER A 477 24.84 -25.18 -22.10
CA SER A 477 26.11 -25.22 -22.81
C SER A 477 25.93 -25.07 -24.32
N GLU A 478 25.80 -23.83 -24.80
CA GLU A 478 26.30 -23.44 -26.13
C GLU A 478 26.20 -21.91 -26.33
N LEU A 479 27.12 -21.16 -25.72
CA LEU A 479 27.45 -19.78 -26.15
C LEU A 479 28.96 -19.54 -25.98
N VAL A 480 29.76 -20.10 -26.90
CA VAL A 480 31.07 -19.57 -27.28
C VAL A 480 31.20 -19.65 -28.80
N ALA A 481 30.84 -18.56 -29.48
CA ALA A 481 31.45 -18.07 -30.72
C ALA A 481 30.85 -16.71 -31.10
#